data_AF-A0A8J7GF31-F1
#
_entry.id   AF-A0A8J7GF31-F1
#
_cell.length_a   1.000
_cell.length_b   1.000
_cell.length_c   1.000
_cell.angle_alpha   90.00
_cell.angle_beta   90.00
_cell.angle_gamma   90.00
#
_symmetry.space_group_name_H-M   'P 1'
#
loop_
_entity.id
_entity.type
_entity.pdbx_description
1 polymer ?
#
loop_
_entity_poly.entity_id
_entity_poly.type
_entity_poly.pdbx_seq_one_letter_code
_entity_poly.pdbx_strand_id
1 'polypeptide(L)'
;MDALELRRAAEAGDLDAMLALADLIGEEDPEDPEARDWYERAAASGRPEAMYAYGVVLRCDGDEEEAEPWLRRAAATGHTDAMVEIGHLFDHLDEPDQAREWYQRAADAGNADGAANLAALTTLRTPSP
;
A
#
# COMPACT_ATOMS: atom_id res chain seq x y z
N MET A 1 21.82 12.89 5.21
CA MET A 1 22.39 12.38 3.95
C MET A 1 21.97 13.33 2.89
N ASP A 2 22.91 13.81 2.08
CA ASP A 2 22.55 14.64 0.91
C ASP A 2 22.04 13.72 -0.21
N ALA A 3 21.22 14.23 -1.16
CA ALA A 3 20.55 13.43 -2.19
C ALA A 3 21.50 12.52 -3.01
N LEU A 4 22.76 12.94 -3.19
CA LEU A 4 23.80 12.14 -3.84
C LEU A 4 24.22 10.92 -3.03
N GLU A 5 24.31 11.04 -1.70
CA GLU A 5 24.61 9.90 -0.81
C GLU A 5 23.45 8.91 -0.80
N LEU A 6 22.23 9.43 -0.74
CA LEU A 6 21.01 8.63 -0.79
C LEU A 6 20.93 7.82 -2.08
N ARG A 7 21.20 8.45 -3.22
CA ARG A 7 21.25 7.78 -4.53
C ARG A 7 22.26 6.64 -4.57
N ARG A 8 23.49 6.88 -4.08
CA ARG A 8 24.52 5.84 -4.04
C ARG A 8 24.14 4.67 -3.14
N ALA A 9 23.51 4.94 -2.00
CA ALA A 9 23.05 3.88 -1.10
C ALA A 9 21.91 3.07 -1.73
N ALA A 10 20.94 3.73 -2.36
CA ALA A 10 19.86 3.08 -3.10
C ALA A 10 20.41 2.22 -4.26
N GLU A 11 21.36 2.74 -5.04
CA GLU A 11 22.06 1.99 -6.09
C GLU A 11 22.82 0.78 -5.55
N ALA A 12 23.34 0.84 -4.33
CA ALA A 12 24.04 -0.24 -3.65
C ALA A 12 23.12 -1.32 -3.06
N GLY A 13 21.79 -1.16 -3.14
CA GLY A 13 20.82 -2.13 -2.62
C GLY A 13 20.25 -1.80 -1.25
N ASP A 14 20.54 -0.63 -0.68
CA ASP A 14 19.96 -0.22 0.59
C ASP A 14 18.48 0.12 0.41
N LEU A 15 17.61 -0.68 1.05
CA LEU A 15 16.17 -0.61 0.86
C LEU A 15 15.55 0.62 1.52
N ASP A 16 16.09 1.05 2.66
CA ASP A 16 15.61 2.28 3.31
C ASP A 16 16.03 3.49 2.48
N ALA A 17 17.21 3.45 1.86
CA ALA A 17 17.65 4.48 0.92
C ALA A 17 16.83 4.48 -0.38
N MET A 18 16.44 3.32 -0.92
CA MET A 18 15.55 3.26 -2.09
C MET A 18 14.20 3.90 -1.81
N LEU A 19 13.57 3.57 -0.68
CA LEU A 19 12.29 4.16 -0.29
C LEU A 19 12.41 5.67 -0.06
N ALA A 20 13.41 6.11 0.71
CA ALA A 20 13.62 7.52 0.96
C ALA A 20 14.00 8.31 -0.30
N LEU A 21 14.67 7.68 -1.27
CA LEU A 21 14.97 8.31 -2.56
C LEU A 21 13.71 8.43 -3.41
N ALA A 22 12.87 7.39 -3.42
CA ALA A 22 11.58 7.41 -4.12
C ALA A 22 10.66 8.49 -3.55
N ASP A 23 10.55 8.57 -2.22
CA ASP A 23 9.80 9.61 -1.52
C ASP A 23 10.32 11.00 -1.92
N LEU A 24 11.64 11.22 -1.88
CA LEU A 24 12.26 12.49 -2.23
C LEU A 24 11.98 12.90 -3.69
N ILE A 25 12.06 11.95 -4.62
CA ILE A 25 11.78 12.21 -6.04
C ILE A 25 10.29 12.56 -6.21
N GLY A 26 9.39 11.79 -5.61
CA GLY A 26 7.94 12.03 -5.70
C GLY A 26 7.46 13.30 -5.00
N GLU A 27 8.15 13.74 -3.94
CA GLU A 27 7.88 15.03 -3.28
C GLU A 27 8.27 16.22 -4.18
N GLU A 28 9.35 16.10 -4.95
CA GLU A 28 9.81 17.13 -5.89
C GLU A 28 8.99 17.14 -7.18
N ASP A 29 8.70 15.95 -7.74
CA ASP A 29 7.89 15.75 -8.93
C ASP A 29 7.08 14.44 -8.84
N PRO A 30 5.78 14.52 -8.49
CA PRO A 30 4.92 13.34 -8.32
C PRO A 30 4.73 12.50 -9.59
N GLU A 31 4.98 13.08 -10.76
CA GLU A 31 4.85 12.42 -12.06
C GLU A 31 6.19 11.80 -12.53
N ASP A 32 7.28 11.94 -11.76
CA ASP A 32 8.59 11.40 -12.13
C ASP A 32 8.59 9.85 -12.04
N PRO A 33 8.73 9.14 -13.17
CA PRO A 33 8.71 7.68 -13.18
C PRO A 33 9.89 7.07 -12.39
N GLU A 34 10.95 7.83 -12.11
CA GLU A 34 12.08 7.35 -11.32
C GLU A 34 11.65 7.00 -9.88
N ALA A 35 10.68 7.73 -9.29
CA ALA A 35 10.15 7.39 -7.98
C ALA A 35 9.52 5.98 -7.99
N ARG A 36 8.68 5.71 -8.99
CA ARG A 36 8.02 4.40 -9.18
C ARG A 36 9.04 3.28 -9.35
N ASP A 37 10.07 3.49 -10.17
CA ASP A 37 11.15 2.51 -10.38
C ASP A 37 11.87 2.16 -9.07
N TRP A 38 12.10 3.14 -8.19
CA TRP A 38 12.73 2.90 -6.90
C TRP A 38 11.83 2.14 -5.93
N TYR A 39 10.53 2.46 -5.87
CA TYR A 39 9.57 1.68 -5.08
C TYR A 39 9.45 0.24 -5.60
N GLU A 40 9.39 0.03 -6.91
CA GLU A 40 9.32 -1.32 -7.50
C GLU A 40 10.55 -2.15 -7.10
N ARG A 41 11.75 -1.57 -7.24
CA ARG A 41 13.01 -2.22 -6.85
C ARG A 41 13.05 -2.55 -5.37
N ALA A 42 12.58 -1.64 -4.52
CA ALA A 42 12.48 -1.88 -3.09
C ALA A 42 11.48 -3.01 -2.78
N ALA A 43 10.32 -3.03 -3.44
CA ALA A 43 9.29 -4.06 -3.26
C ALA A 43 9.76 -5.44 -3.71
N ALA A 44 10.54 -5.51 -4.79
CA ALA A 44 11.13 -6.74 -5.31
C ALA A 44 12.07 -7.45 -4.31
N SER A 45 12.56 -6.74 -3.30
CA SER A 45 13.40 -7.30 -2.23
C SER A 45 12.68 -8.25 -1.27
N GLY A 46 11.34 -8.22 -1.24
CA GLY A 46 10.56 -9.02 -0.29
C GLY A 46 10.12 -8.30 0.98
N ARG A 47 10.56 -7.05 1.21
CA ARG A 47 10.20 -6.30 2.43
C ARG A 47 8.71 -5.93 2.44
N PRO A 48 7.97 -6.25 3.52
CA PRO A 48 6.55 -5.91 3.63
C PRO A 48 6.25 -4.43 3.44
N GLU A 49 7.07 -3.56 4.04
CA GLU A 49 6.86 -2.11 3.99
C GLU A 49 7.07 -1.57 2.57
N ALA A 50 8.05 -2.13 1.84
CA ALA A 50 8.32 -1.73 0.46
C ALA A 50 7.24 -2.25 -0.52
N MET A 51 6.75 -3.48 -0.30
CA MET A 51 5.61 -4.02 -1.05
C MET A 51 4.34 -3.20 -0.83
N TYR A 52 4.11 -2.79 0.42
CA TYR A 52 3.00 -1.90 0.77
C TYR A 52 3.15 -0.54 0.08
N ALA A 53 4.31 0.12 0.22
CA ALA A 53 4.57 1.43 -0.37
C ALA A 53 4.36 1.42 -1.90
N TYR A 54 4.94 0.43 -2.59
CA TYR A 54 4.76 0.31 -4.04
C TYR A 54 3.30 0.04 -4.42
N GLY A 55 2.60 -0.81 -3.66
CA GLY A 55 1.16 -1.04 -3.84
C GLY A 55 0.33 0.25 -3.71
N VAL A 56 0.64 1.11 -2.73
CA VAL A 56 -0.05 2.41 -2.55
C VAL A 56 0.22 3.34 -3.72
N VAL A 57 1.47 3.45 -4.19
CA VAL A 57 1.82 4.28 -5.35
C VAL A 57 1.03 3.85 -6.58
N LEU A 58 0.98 2.56 -6.87
CA LEU A 58 0.20 2.02 -7.99
C LEU A 58 -1.29 2.36 -7.86
N ARG A 59 -1.86 2.33 -6.65
CA ARG A 59 -3.26 2.75 -6.43
C ARG A 59 -3.45 4.25 -6.71
N CYS A 60 -2.53 5.09 -6.27
CA CYS A 60 -2.58 6.53 -6.54
C CYS A 60 -2.51 6.85 -8.04
N ASP A 61 -1.75 6.06 -8.81
CA ASP A 61 -1.65 6.15 -10.26
C ASP A 61 -2.91 5.62 -10.98
N GLY A 62 -3.83 4.96 -10.26
CA GLY A 62 -5.01 4.32 -10.82
C GLY A 62 -4.76 2.90 -11.35
N ASP A 63 -3.56 2.35 -11.14
CA ASP A 63 -3.15 1.00 -11.54
C ASP A 63 -3.58 -0.05 -10.49
N GLU A 64 -4.88 -0.11 -10.17
CA GLU A 64 -5.41 -0.98 -9.11
C GLU A 64 -5.15 -2.47 -9.36
N GLU A 65 -5.19 -2.93 -10.63
CA GLU A 65 -4.89 -4.31 -11.01
C GLU A 65 -3.43 -4.69 -10.70
N GLU A 66 -2.50 -3.73 -10.81
CA GLU A 66 -1.09 -3.95 -10.51
C GLU A 66 -0.81 -3.79 -9.01
N ALA A 67 -1.53 -2.90 -8.32
CA ALA A 67 -1.40 -2.69 -6.88
C ALA A 67 -1.80 -3.92 -6.05
N GLU A 68 -2.92 -4.54 -6.41
CA GLU A 68 -3.52 -5.65 -5.66
C GLU A 68 -2.53 -6.78 -5.31
N PRO A 69 -1.74 -7.36 -6.24
CA PRO A 69 -0.79 -8.41 -5.91
C PRO A 69 0.32 -7.97 -4.96
N TRP A 70 0.76 -6.71 -5.01
CA TRP A 70 1.78 -6.18 -4.08
C TRP A 70 1.23 -6.00 -2.67
N LEU A 71 0.05 -5.41 -2.56
CA LEU A 71 -0.64 -5.26 -1.28
C LEU A 71 -0.96 -6.63 -0.66
N ARG A 72 -1.37 -7.61 -1.46
CA ARG A 72 -1.60 -8.98 -0.97
C ARG A 72 -0.34 -9.64 -0.44
N ARG A 73 0.81 -9.43 -1.09
CA ARG A 73 2.10 -9.95 -0.61
C ARG A 73 2.47 -9.31 0.72
N ALA A 74 2.32 -7.99 0.86
CA ALA A 74 2.53 -7.30 2.14
C ALA A 74 1.58 -7.83 3.22
N ALA A 75 0.27 -7.92 2.93
CA ALA A 75 -0.73 -8.44 3.86
C ALA A 75 -0.47 -9.88 4.29
N ALA A 76 0.06 -10.73 3.40
CA ALA A 76 0.42 -12.12 3.72
C ALA A 76 1.53 -12.23 4.78
N THR A 77 2.29 -11.16 5.01
CA THR A 77 3.30 -11.08 6.10
C THR A 77 2.71 -10.62 7.44
N GLY A 78 1.41 -10.30 7.46
CA GLY A 78 0.73 -9.71 8.62
C GLY A 78 0.68 -8.18 8.60
N HIS A 79 1.08 -7.53 7.51
CA HIS A 79 1.01 -6.07 7.38
C HIS A 79 -0.46 -5.62 7.34
N THR A 80 -0.91 -5.00 8.43
CA THR A 80 -2.33 -4.71 8.61
C THR A 80 -2.81 -3.53 7.78
N ASP A 81 -1.98 -2.51 7.56
CA ASP A 81 -2.35 -1.39 6.69
C ASP A 81 -2.52 -1.85 5.23
N ALA A 82 -1.71 -2.79 4.76
CA ALA A 82 -1.92 -3.42 3.46
C ALA A 82 -3.27 -4.15 3.37
N MET A 83 -3.75 -4.78 4.45
CA MET A 83 -5.08 -5.38 4.48
C MET A 83 -6.18 -4.30 4.37
N VAL A 84 -5.99 -3.15 5.03
CA VAL A 84 -6.91 -2.01 4.93
C VAL A 84 -6.94 -1.46 3.51
N GLU A 85 -5.79 -1.29 2.88
CA GLU A 85 -5.67 -0.82 1.49
C GLU A 85 -6.33 -1.75 0.48
N ILE A 86 -6.22 -3.07 0.66
CA ILE A 86 -6.96 -4.04 -0.18
C ILE A 86 -8.47 -3.90 0.06
N GLY A 87 -8.89 -3.65 1.30
CA GLY A 87 -10.28 -3.36 1.62
C GLY A 87 -10.79 -2.12 0.86
N HIS A 88 -10.01 -1.05 0.84
CA HIS A 88 -10.32 0.17 0.09
C HIS A 88 -10.35 -0.06 -1.43
N LEU A 89 -9.44 -0.88 -1.95
CA LEU A 89 -9.43 -1.26 -3.36
C LEU A 89 -10.75 -1.95 -3.74
N PHE A 90 -11.19 -2.95 -2.98
CA PHE A 90 -12.44 -3.64 -3.29
C PHE A 90 -13.69 -2.80 -3.05
N ASP A 91 -13.64 -1.87 -2.10
CA ASP A 91 -14.75 -0.92 -1.90
C ASP A 91 -14.89 0.02 -3.10
N HIS A 92 -13.75 0.49 -3.65
CA HIS A 92 -13.72 1.30 -4.88
C HIS A 92 -14.21 0.53 -6.11
N LEU A 93 -13.94 -0.78 -6.19
CA LEU A 93 -14.42 -1.67 -7.25
C LEU A 93 -15.89 -2.10 -7.09
N ASP A 94 -16.65 -1.55 -6.12
CA ASP A 94 -18.01 -1.97 -5.79
C ASP A 94 -18.12 -3.49 -5.47
N GLU A 95 -17.07 -4.07 -4.86
CA GLU A 95 -16.99 -5.45 -4.37
C GLU A 95 -17.03 -5.50 -2.83
N PRO A 96 -18.15 -5.09 -2.19
CA PRO A 96 -18.21 -4.84 -0.75
C PRO A 96 -18.06 -6.11 0.10
N ASP A 97 -18.28 -7.29 -0.47
CA ASP A 97 -18.09 -8.54 0.26
C ASP A 97 -16.60 -8.89 0.39
N GLN A 98 -15.80 -8.60 -0.63
CA GLN A 98 -14.34 -8.69 -0.56
C GLN A 98 -13.77 -7.58 0.33
N ALA A 99 -14.26 -6.34 0.20
CA ALA A 99 -13.87 -5.24 1.07
C ALA A 99 -14.07 -5.59 2.55
N ARG A 100 -15.25 -6.13 2.89
CA ARG A 100 -15.58 -6.58 4.25
C ARG A 100 -14.59 -7.63 4.75
N GLU A 101 -14.26 -8.63 3.93
CA GLU A 101 -13.34 -9.69 4.32
C GLU A 101 -11.96 -9.13 4.69
N TRP A 102 -11.44 -8.20 3.90
CA TRP A 102 -10.14 -7.59 4.16
C TRP A 102 -10.14 -6.66 5.36
N TYR A 103 -11.18 -5.82 5.53
CA TYR A 103 -11.33 -5.02 6.74
C TYR A 103 -11.48 -5.86 8.00
N GLN A 104 -12.20 -6.99 7.93
CA GLN A 104 -12.31 -7.93 9.04
C GLN A 104 -10.94 -8.55 9.40
N ARG A 105 -10.16 -8.97 8.40
CA ARG A 105 -8.80 -9.49 8.64
C ARG A 105 -7.91 -8.45 9.31
N ALA A 106 -7.96 -7.19 8.87
CA ALA A 106 -7.23 -6.09 9.50
C ALA A 106 -7.67 -5.89 10.96
N ALA A 107 -8.98 -5.87 11.22
CA ALA A 107 -9.56 -5.73 12.55
C ALA A 107 -9.16 -6.89 13.49
N ASP A 108 -9.22 -8.12 13.01
CA ASP A 108 -8.82 -9.33 13.75
C ASP A 108 -7.32 -9.32 14.09
N ALA A 109 -6.51 -8.69 13.24
CA ALA A 109 -5.10 -8.43 13.48
C ALA A 109 -4.82 -7.20 14.37
N GLY A 110 -5.86 -6.54 14.87
CA GLY A 110 -5.77 -5.42 15.81
C GLY A 110 -5.63 -4.04 15.17
N ASN A 111 -5.87 -3.90 13.87
CA ASN A 111 -5.83 -2.62 13.18
C ASN A 111 -7.15 -1.84 13.38
N ALA A 112 -7.03 -0.64 13.95
CA ALA A 112 -8.16 0.20 14.30
C ALA A 112 -8.90 0.74 13.07
N ASP A 113 -8.18 1.07 11.99
CA ASP A 113 -8.77 1.54 10.74
C ASP A 113 -9.54 0.43 10.05
N GLY A 114 -9.01 -0.80 10.06
CA GLY A 114 -9.73 -1.99 9.63
C GLY A 114 -11.07 -2.17 10.36
N ALA A 115 -11.06 -2.05 11.70
CA ALA A 115 -12.28 -2.15 12.49
C ALA A 115 -13.27 -0.99 12.20
N ALA A 116 -12.77 0.23 12.02
CA ALA A 116 -13.59 1.39 11.71
C ALA A 116 -14.24 1.28 10.32
N ASN A 117 -13.48 0.89 9.30
CA ASN A 117 -13.97 0.69 7.93
C ASN A 117 -14.98 -0.44 7.84
N LEU A 118 -14.75 -1.55 8.56
CA LEU A 118 -15.73 -2.63 8.68
C LEU A 118 -17.06 -2.15 9.30
N ALA A 119 -17.00 -1.34 10.35
CA ALA A 119 -18.18 -0.78 10.99
C ALA A 119 -18.93 0.19 10.06
N ALA A 120 -18.21 1.03 9.32
CA ALA A 120 -18.80 1.93 8.33
C ALA A 120 -19.51 1.17 7.20
N LEU A 121 -18.83 0.17 6.62
CA LEU A 121 -19.37 -0.65 5.53
C LEU A 121 -20.62 -1.44 5.92
N THR A 122 -20.67 -1.94 7.16
CA THR A 122 -21.84 -2.66 7.68
C THR A 122 -23.00 -1.74 8.01
N THR A 123 -22.74 -0.54 8.54
CA THR A 123 -23.75 0.45 8.90
C THR A 123 -24.44 1.06 7.67
N LEU A 124 -23.69 1.33 6.60
CA LEU A 124 -24.27 1.83 5.34
C LEU A 124 -25.20 0.81 4.67
N ARG A 125 -25.07 -0.47 5.01
CA ARG A 125 -25.78 -1.59 4.38
C ARG A 125 -26.88 -2.19 5.25
N THR A 126 -27.15 -1.67 6.45
CA THR A 126 -28.39 -2.01 7.16
C THR A 126 -29.57 -1.30 6.50
N PRO A 127 -30.53 -1.99 5.87
CA PRO A 127 -31.77 -1.35 5.50
C PRO A 127 -32.43 -0.87 6.79
N SER A 128 -32.83 0.40 6.85
CA SER A 128 -33.68 0.94 7.91
C SER A 128 -34.88 0.00 8.14
N PRO A 129 -35.33 -0.19 9.39
CA PRO A 129 -36.39 -1.14 9.73
C PRO A 129 -37.71 -0.84 9.03
#